data_AF-B8HTR4-F1
#
_entry.id   AF-B8HTR4-F1
#
_cell.length_a   1.000
_cell.length_b   1.000
_cell.length_c   1.000
_cell.angle_alpha   90.00
_cell.angle_beta   90.00
_cell.angle_gamma   90.00
#
_symmetry.space_group_name_H-M   'P 1'
#
loop_
_entity.id
_entity.type
_entity.pdbx_description
1 polymer ?
#
loop_
_entity_poly.entity_id
_entity_poly.type
_entity_poly.pdbx_seq_one_letter_code
_entity_poly.pdbx_strand_id
1 'polypeptide(L)'
;MTLTLFSIAALLCSLWVSEVKEDSIPATLASSLPPPPNSPATQEGNQLLLNGRRLEVNWGQWLDPQGRIVTGISDGDLRTQLGGDLQNSNDPTRQPVIWFSNQDLPLVARFNPTGTYRYLDITALAQRENWQVQVRNQTLEIQTPPSQIVALRRSRQPWGERIVLELDRPTPWKITRLTNSRDGKIPREFVLSLDAPLSSTKDSPSAIPGGFIPLKLTTTAKQTALQATLPGTFRPQVSMLSAPPRLVVDLQQDSQGQRNILWSSGVRWREQTLAVGGDRYPLTWLEINPHQAGLQLRPIWNQPDTLVGIQPLPRLAQRWQVAAAINGGFFNRNQQVPLGAIRQSGSWISSPILNRGAIGWNDQGEFTLGRLRLQQTLITASGQSLPINTLDSGFVQKGIARYTRAWGPTYTPRVAKETVITVVNDRVAGQQTASANTPTPILIPPNGYLLVLRDVPLPVFGEGSLQIQMNALPADFNRFPQILGAGPLLLERGQIVLNPDLEQFGNGLDAQQAPRSGIGRTSTGQILLVTTHNRIGGAGPTLAEWAAILKTLGAVDALNLDGGSSTALYLGGQLLDRHPVTSARVQNAIGLFLRPVEAPPLR
;
A
#
# COMPACT_ATOMS: atom_id res chain seq x y z
N MET A 1 -53.36 24.71 47.13
CA MET A 1 -54.05 26.01 47.01
C MET A 1 -53.11 26.98 46.32
N THR A 2 -53.59 27.58 45.21
CA THR A 2 -53.11 28.79 44.49
C THR A 2 -51.67 28.81 43.92
N LEU A 3 -51.41 28.75 42.59
CA LEU A 3 -51.62 29.73 41.48
C LEU A 3 -51.09 31.15 41.83
N THR A 4 -50.36 31.97 41.04
CA THR A 4 -49.80 31.95 39.66
C THR A 4 -48.97 33.25 39.39
N LEU A 5 -48.01 33.17 38.45
CA LEU A 5 -47.54 34.14 37.41
C LEU A 5 -46.94 35.56 37.68
N PHE A 6 -45.70 35.73 37.15
CA PHE A 6 -45.10 36.77 36.26
C PHE A 6 -44.94 38.27 36.68
N SER A 7 -43.71 38.80 36.73
CA SER A 7 -42.99 39.48 35.60
C SER A 7 -41.84 40.46 36.01
N ILE A 8 -40.67 40.24 35.39
CA ILE A 8 -39.72 41.18 34.72
C ILE A 8 -38.86 42.20 35.53
N ALA A 9 -37.52 41.98 35.44
CA ALA A 9 -36.34 42.88 35.31
C ALA A 9 -36.12 44.05 36.30
N ALA A 10 -34.91 44.44 36.74
CA ALA A 10 -33.58 44.32 36.14
C ALA A 10 -32.43 44.54 37.16
N LEU A 11 -31.23 44.11 36.74
CA LEU A 11 -29.87 44.66 36.97
C LEU A 11 -29.01 44.27 38.19
N LEU A 12 -27.78 43.89 37.80
CA LEU A 12 -26.49 43.98 38.49
C LEU A 12 -26.14 42.90 39.53
N CYS A 13 -25.44 41.87 39.06
CA CYS A 13 -24.33 41.31 39.84
C CYS A 13 -23.21 40.84 38.92
N SER A 14 -22.04 41.41 39.17
CA SER A 14 -20.78 41.25 38.47
C SER A 14 -19.94 40.11 39.05
N LEU A 15 -19.34 39.34 38.14
CA LEU A 15 -18.00 38.73 38.20
C LEU A 15 -17.76 37.57 39.18
N TRP A 16 -17.58 36.35 38.62
CA TRP A 16 -16.33 35.56 38.59
C TRP A 16 -16.65 34.08 38.30
N VAL A 17 -16.57 33.67 37.02
CA VAL A 17 -16.31 32.28 36.62
C VAL A 17 -15.35 32.34 35.45
N SER A 18 -14.21 31.66 35.59
CA SER A 18 -13.13 31.53 34.61
C SER A 18 -13.61 30.82 33.34
N GLU A 19 -13.45 31.48 32.20
CA GLU A 19 -13.71 30.97 30.85
C GLU A 19 -12.81 29.76 30.54
N VAL A 20 -13.45 28.62 30.26
CA VAL A 20 -12.88 27.59 29.39
C VAL A 20 -13.10 28.08 27.96
N LYS A 21 -12.02 28.43 27.26
CA LYS A 21 -12.07 28.75 25.83
C LYS A 21 -12.44 27.49 25.05
N GLU A 22 -13.70 27.42 24.62
CA GLU A 22 -14.07 26.65 23.44
C GLU A 22 -13.46 27.34 22.22
N ASP A 23 -12.36 26.78 21.71
CA ASP A 23 -11.83 27.19 20.42
C ASP A 23 -12.84 26.80 19.33
N SER A 24 -13.40 27.84 18.74
CA SER A 24 -14.31 27.83 17.60
C SER A 24 -13.79 26.97 16.44
N ILE A 25 -14.61 26.00 16.04
CA ILE A 25 -14.46 25.16 14.85
C ILE A 25 -14.55 26.05 13.59
N PRO A 26 -13.54 26.06 12.68
CA PRO A 26 -13.73 26.66 11.37
C PRO A 26 -14.53 25.69 10.49
N ALA A 27 -15.82 25.97 10.36
CA ALA A 27 -16.68 25.36 9.35
C ALA A 27 -16.38 25.98 7.97
N THR A 28 -15.47 25.37 7.21
CA THR A 28 -15.43 25.48 5.74
C THR A 28 -14.85 24.20 5.14
N LEU A 29 -15.67 23.14 5.06
CA LEU A 29 -15.46 22.06 4.09
C LEU A 29 -16.05 22.52 2.76
N ALA A 30 -15.35 23.43 2.08
CA ALA A 30 -15.57 23.62 0.66
C ALA A 30 -15.01 22.37 -0.04
N SER A 31 -15.89 21.59 -0.67
CA SER A 31 -15.49 20.60 -1.67
C SER A 31 -14.76 21.36 -2.79
N SER A 32 -13.44 21.44 -2.72
CA SER A 32 -12.65 22.02 -3.81
C SER A 32 -12.81 21.09 -5.01
N LEU A 33 -13.31 21.63 -6.12
CA LEU A 33 -13.21 21.00 -7.43
C LEU A 33 -11.77 20.49 -7.63
N PRO A 34 -11.57 19.32 -8.26
CA PRO A 34 -10.22 18.88 -8.60
C PRO A 34 -9.51 20.00 -9.38
N PRO A 35 -8.20 20.23 -9.14
CA PRO A 35 -7.45 21.19 -9.92
C PRO A 35 -7.67 20.89 -11.42
N PRO A 36 -7.77 21.92 -12.28
CA PRO A 36 -7.98 21.72 -13.71
C PRO A 36 -6.93 20.75 -14.26
N PRO A 37 -7.26 19.94 -15.29
CA PRO A 37 -6.29 19.04 -15.91
C PRO A 37 -5.08 19.87 -16.36
N ASN A 38 -3.96 19.68 -15.69
CA ASN A 38 -2.76 20.45 -15.97
C ASN A 38 -2.31 20.18 -17.42
N SER A 39 -1.94 21.22 -18.18
CA SER A 39 -1.48 21.12 -19.58
C SER A 39 -0.50 19.95 -19.77
N PRO A 40 -0.72 19.00 -20.69
CA PRO A 40 0.03 17.75 -20.74
C PRO A 40 1.55 17.96 -20.68
N ALA A 41 2.26 17.02 -20.06
CA ALA A 41 3.72 17.06 -20.05
C ALA A 41 4.22 17.18 -21.49
N THR A 42 5.16 18.09 -21.73
CA THR A 42 5.81 18.20 -23.04
C THR A 42 6.64 16.94 -23.31
N GLN A 43 7.21 16.34 -22.26
CA GLN A 43 7.91 15.04 -22.27
C GLN A 43 7.76 14.35 -20.92
N GLU A 44 7.72 13.02 -20.88
CA GLU A 44 7.78 12.23 -19.65
C GLU A 44 8.55 10.93 -19.87
N GLY A 45 9.08 10.35 -18.79
CA GLY A 45 9.86 9.12 -18.85
C GLY A 45 10.08 8.48 -17.49
N ASN A 46 10.68 7.29 -17.49
CA ASN A 46 10.94 6.49 -16.28
C ASN A 46 12.43 6.14 -16.10
N GLN A 47 13.32 6.79 -16.84
CA GLN A 47 14.77 6.59 -16.78
C GLN A 47 15.49 7.91 -16.49
N LEU A 48 16.42 7.86 -15.53
CA LEU A 48 17.35 8.93 -15.19
C LEU A 48 18.79 8.43 -15.35
N LEU A 49 19.64 9.22 -16.00
CA LEU A 49 21.08 9.09 -15.99
C LEU A 49 21.67 10.12 -15.00
N LEU A 50 21.94 9.68 -13.77
CA LEU A 50 22.54 10.51 -12.72
C LEU A 50 24.06 10.30 -12.70
N ASN A 51 24.85 11.31 -13.04
CA ASN A 51 26.32 11.24 -13.06
C ASN A 51 26.89 10.07 -13.90
N GLY A 52 26.15 9.68 -14.94
CA GLY A 52 26.46 8.55 -15.83
C GLY A 52 25.92 7.18 -15.36
N ARG A 53 25.18 7.11 -14.25
CA ARG A 53 24.53 5.89 -13.75
C ARG A 53 23.03 5.90 -14.06
N ARG A 54 22.52 4.80 -14.63
CA ARG A 54 21.09 4.63 -14.91
C ARG A 54 20.31 4.30 -13.64
N LEU A 55 19.17 4.96 -13.47
CA LEU A 55 18.21 4.81 -12.38
C LEU A 55 16.80 4.76 -12.95
N GLU A 56 15.94 3.95 -12.32
CA GLU A 56 14.50 3.99 -12.58
C GLU A 56 13.91 5.17 -11.80
N VAL A 57 13.55 6.24 -12.50
CA VAL A 57 13.02 7.48 -11.92
C VAL A 57 11.95 8.00 -12.86
N ASN A 58 10.76 8.22 -12.33
CA ASN A 58 9.65 8.84 -13.05
C ASN A 58 9.85 10.36 -13.05
N TRP A 59 9.88 10.94 -14.24
CA TRP A 59 10.08 12.36 -14.45
C TRP A 59 9.15 12.90 -15.54
N GLY A 60 8.94 14.22 -15.51
CA GLY A 60 8.19 14.93 -16.56
C GLY A 60 8.73 16.34 -16.77
N GLN A 61 8.53 16.87 -17.97
CA GLN A 61 8.75 18.27 -18.29
C GLN A 61 7.45 18.93 -18.72
N TRP A 62 7.26 20.19 -18.36
CA TRP A 62 6.10 21.00 -18.77
C TRP A 62 6.46 22.47 -18.85
N LEU A 63 5.59 23.28 -19.43
CA LEU A 63 5.74 24.74 -19.40
C LEU A 63 5.06 25.30 -18.15
N ASP A 64 5.78 26.15 -17.42
CA ASP A 64 5.18 26.97 -16.37
C ASP A 64 4.27 28.07 -16.97
N PRO A 65 3.52 28.83 -16.15
CA PRO A 65 2.67 29.92 -16.64
C PRO A 65 3.42 31.03 -17.38
N GLN A 66 4.74 31.11 -17.24
CA GLN A 66 5.60 32.06 -17.94
C GLN A 66 6.21 31.48 -19.24
N GLY A 67 5.81 30.26 -19.63
CA GLY A 67 6.31 29.60 -20.84
C GLY A 67 7.72 29.01 -20.70
N ARG A 68 8.24 28.85 -19.48
CA ARG A 68 9.56 28.25 -19.24
C ARG A 68 9.44 26.75 -19.03
N ILE A 69 10.41 25.99 -19.53
CA ILE A 69 10.46 24.55 -19.29
C ILE A 69 10.81 24.29 -17.82
N VAL A 70 9.95 23.55 -17.17
CA VAL A 70 10.10 23.01 -15.82
C VAL A 70 10.40 21.53 -15.90
N THR A 71 11.29 21.04 -15.04
CA THR A 71 11.56 19.61 -14.88
C THR A 71 11.09 19.14 -13.51
N GLY A 72 10.27 18.10 -13.49
CA GLY A 72 9.81 17.45 -12.27
C GLY A 72 10.29 16.01 -12.14
N ILE A 73 10.54 15.60 -10.91
CA ILE A 73 10.81 14.20 -10.51
C ILE A 73 9.71 13.77 -9.55
N SER A 74 9.28 12.51 -9.60
CA SER A 74 8.26 12.03 -8.67
C SER A 74 8.75 12.22 -7.22
N ASP A 75 7.87 12.61 -6.31
CA ASP A 75 8.25 12.83 -4.91
C ASP A 75 8.88 11.59 -4.26
N GLY A 76 8.38 10.41 -4.62
CA GLY A 76 8.97 9.14 -4.22
C GLY A 76 10.37 8.90 -4.77
N ASP A 77 10.63 9.22 -6.04
CA ASP A 77 11.96 9.05 -6.63
C ASP A 77 12.94 10.13 -6.15
N LEU A 78 12.48 11.37 -5.91
CA LEU A 78 13.31 12.41 -5.29
C LEU A 78 13.80 11.96 -3.90
N ARG A 79 12.90 11.37 -3.10
CA ARG A 79 13.22 10.83 -1.78
C ARG A 79 14.13 9.61 -1.84
N THR A 80 13.79 8.63 -2.67
CA THR A 80 14.43 7.30 -2.63
C THR A 80 15.65 7.17 -3.52
N GLN A 81 15.80 8.00 -4.55
CA GLN A 81 16.92 7.93 -5.51
C GLN A 81 17.91 9.11 -5.37
N LEU A 82 17.45 10.29 -4.95
CA LEU A 82 18.28 11.49 -4.82
C LEU A 82 18.47 11.96 -3.36
N GLY A 83 17.71 11.40 -2.41
CA GLY A 83 17.85 11.67 -0.98
C GLY A 83 17.13 12.92 -0.47
N GLY A 84 16.13 13.42 -1.20
CA GLY A 84 15.30 14.55 -0.73
C GLY A 84 14.44 14.18 0.48
N ASP A 85 14.51 14.97 1.55
CA ASP A 85 13.66 14.73 2.73
C ASP A 85 12.37 15.56 2.66
N LEU A 86 11.28 14.88 2.31
CA LEU A 86 9.96 15.49 2.20
C LEU A 86 9.44 15.83 3.60
N GLN A 87 9.22 17.11 3.89
CA GLN A 87 8.70 17.57 5.16
C GLN A 87 7.17 17.52 5.21
N ASN A 88 6.61 17.78 6.40
CA ASN A 88 5.17 17.86 6.59
C ASN A 88 4.55 18.96 5.72
N SER A 89 3.36 18.72 5.18
CA SER A 89 2.63 19.69 4.36
C SER A 89 1.13 19.53 4.54
N ASN A 90 0.42 20.66 4.59
CA ASN A 90 -1.04 20.72 4.50
C ASN A 90 -1.51 21.29 3.14
N ASP A 91 -0.60 21.50 2.19
CA ASP A 91 -0.91 21.97 0.84
C ASP A 91 -0.55 20.87 -0.17
N PRO A 92 -1.52 20.30 -0.91
CA PRO A 92 -1.23 19.23 -1.86
C PRO A 92 -0.47 19.73 -3.10
N THR A 93 -0.46 21.03 -3.37
CA THR A 93 0.20 21.67 -4.52
C THR A 93 1.64 22.08 -4.22
N ARG A 94 2.10 21.95 -2.98
CA ARG A 94 3.46 22.30 -2.55
C ARG A 94 4.03 21.20 -1.67
N GLN A 95 5.32 20.93 -1.83
CA GLN A 95 6.04 19.98 -0.99
C GLN A 95 7.31 20.65 -0.48
N PRO A 96 7.35 21.04 0.81
CA PRO A 96 8.60 21.45 1.43
C PRO A 96 9.57 20.26 1.47
N VAL A 97 10.80 20.49 1.01
CA VAL A 97 11.87 19.49 0.94
C VAL A 97 13.14 20.06 1.55
N ILE A 98 13.79 19.28 2.42
CA ILE A 98 15.16 19.55 2.87
C ILE A 98 16.12 18.79 1.97
N TRP A 99 17.13 19.50 1.47
CA TRP A 99 18.26 18.91 0.76
C TRP A 99 19.51 19.74 1.08
N PHE A 100 20.32 19.25 2.03
CA PHE A 100 21.51 19.94 2.58
C PHE A 100 21.31 21.43 2.89
N SER A 101 20.14 21.79 3.44
CA SER A 101 19.77 23.18 3.76
C SER A 101 19.20 23.29 5.18
N ASN A 102 19.32 24.46 5.81
CA ASN A 102 18.67 24.76 7.10
C ASN A 102 17.22 25.25 6.96
N GLN A 103 16.75 25.42 5.73
CA GLN A 103 15.40 25.85 5.39
C GLN A 103 14.82 24.90 4.35
N ASP A 104 13.51 24.67 4.45
CA ASP A 104 12.78 23.88 3.49
C ASP A 104 12.66 24.63 2.16
N LEU A 105 12.79 23.90 1.06
CA LEU A 105 12.50 24.40 -0.28
C LEU A 105 11.09 23.92 -0.69
N PRO A 106 10.08 24.79 -0.74
CA PRO A 106 8.71 24.39 -1.10
C PRO A 106 8.58 24.20 -2.61
N LEU A 107 8.78 22.96 -3.07
CA LEU A 107 8.68 22.60 -4.48
C LEU A 107 7.21 22.59 -4.92
N VAL A 108 6.94 23.09 -6.13
CA VAL A 108 5.61 23.00 -6.74
C VAL A 108 5.34 21.54 -7.09
N ALA A 109 4.20 21.03 -6.65
CA ALA A 109 3.78 19.67 -6.89
C ALA A 109 2.70 19.62 -7.97
N ARG A 110 2.80 18.62 -8.83
CA ARG A 110 1.90 18.41 -9.95
C ARG A 110 1.73 16.92 -10.23
N PHE A 111 0.51 16.50 -10.57
CA PHE A 111 0.25 15.13 -10.99
C PHE A 111 0.49 14.94 -12.50
N ASN A 112 0.99 13.76 -12.85
CA ASN A 112 0.99 13.30 -14.23
C ASN A 112 -0.47 13.05 -14.71
N PRO A 113 -0.73 12.96 -16.03
CA PRO A 113 -2.10 12.83 -16.54
C PRO A 113 -2.88 11.62 -15.99
N THR A 114 -2.19 10.55 -15.61
CA THR A 114 -2.82 9.37 -15.01
C THR A 114 -3.13 9.51 -13.52
N GLY A 115 -2.59 10.53 -12.86
CA GLY A 115 -2.67 10.70 -11.41
C GLY A 115 -1.81 9.71 -10.63
N THR A 116 -0.99 8.90 -11.28
CA THR A 116 -0.17 7.84 -10.67
C THR A 116 1.04 8.42 -9.92
N TYR A 117 1.63 9.49 -10.46
CA TYR A 117 2.84 10.12 -9.93
C TYR A 117 2.59 11.59 -9.60
N ARG A 118 3.12 12.01 -8.43
CA ARG A 118 3.17 13.41 -8.00
C ARG A 118 4.58 13.93 -8.26
N TYR A 119 4.77 14.66 -9.35
CA TYR A 119 6.02 15.31 -9.70
C TYR A 119 6.24 16.57 -8.88
N LEU A 120 7.45 16.74 -8.37
CA LEU A 120 7.93 17.96 -7.73
C LEU A 120 8.85 18.69 -8.71
N ASP A 121 8.56 19.96 -8.97
CA ASP A 121 9.42 20.85 -9.75
C ASP A 121 10.78 21.00 -9.05
N ILE A 122 11.83 20.43 -9.64
CA ILE A 122 13.19 20.49 -9.12
C ILE A 122 14.02 21.63 -9.72
N THR A 123 13.44 22.50 -10.55
CA THR A 123 14.19 23.50 -11.33
C THR A 123 14.95 24.46 -10.41
N ALA A 124 14.29 24.97 -9.36
CA ALA A 124 14.93 25.84 -8.37
C ALA A 124 16.01 25.11 -7.54
N LEU A 125 15.77 23.83 -7.21
CA LEU A 125 16.76 23.00 -6.52
C LEU A 125 18.00 22.80 -7.39
N ALA A 126 17.80 22.40 -8.65
CA ALA A 126 18.87 22.19 -9.62
C ALA A 126 19.70 23.46 -9.83
N GLN A 127 19.06 24.63 -9.94
CA GLN A 127 19.76 25.91 -10.06
C GLN A 127 20.58 26.23 -8.81
N ARG A 128 19.99 26.09 -7.61
CA ARG A 128 20.67 26.36 -6.33
C ARG A 128 21.90 25.50 -6.15
N GLU A 129 21.82 24.24 -6.56
CA GLU A 129 22.87 23.23 -6.37
C GLU A 129 23.78 23.05 -7.59
N ASN A 130 23.64 23.90 -8.61
CA ASN A 130 24.41 23.87 -9.86
C ASN A 130 24.34 22.53 -10.60
N TRP A 131 23.16 21.90 -10.64
CA TRP A 131 22.92 20.70 -11.41
C TRP A 131 22.67 21.04 -12.89
N GLN A 132 23.28 20.28 -13.78
CA GLN A 132 22.95 20.32 -15.21
C GLN A 132 21.85 19.32 -15.48
N VAL A 133 20.71 19.80 -15.97
CA VAL A 133 19.52 19.00 -16.23
C VAL A 133 19.16 19.12 -17.71
N GLN A 134 19.10 17.99 -18.41
CA GLN A 134 18.70 17.93 -19.82
C GLN A 134 17.97 16.63 -20.12
N VAL A 135 17.17 16.60 -21.18
CA VAL A 135 16.55 15.37 -21.66
C VAL A 135 17.22 14.95 -22.96
N ARG A 136 17.65 13.69 -23.05
CA ARG A 136 18.20 13.08 -24.27
C ARG A 136 17.57 11.71 -24.48
N ASN A 137 17.03 11.46 -25.67
CA ASN A 137 16.46 10.15 -26.04
C ASN A 137 15.49 9.56 -24.99
N GLN A 138 14.51 10.36 -24.52
CA GLN A 138 13.55 9.96 -23.48
C GLN A 138 14.17 9.58 -22.12
N THR A 139 15.42 9.93 -21.90
CA THR A 139 16.12 9.79 -20.61
C THR A 139 16.40 11.17 -20.04
N LEU A 140 16.03 11.38 -18.78
CA LEU A 140 16.46 12.57 -18.05
C LEU A 140 17.93 12.39 -17.69
N GLU A 141 18.79 13.37 -17.98
CA GLU A 141 20.17 13.37 -17.56
C GLU A 141 20.36 14.46 -16.51
N ILE A 142 20.90 14.07 -15.36
CA ILE A 142 21.29 15.00 -14.30
C ILE A 142 22.77 14.81 -14.01
N GLN A 143 23.54 15.89 -14.12
CA GLN A 143 24.92 15.94 -13.68
C GLN A 143 25.00 16.88 -12.47
N THR A 144 25.39 16.34 -11.33
CA THR A 144 25.64 17.11 -10.11
C THR A 144 27.13 17.43 -10.00
N PRO A 145 27.52 18.55 -9.36
CA PRO A 145 28.93 18.83 -9.12
C PRO A 145 29.63 17.67 -8.38
N PRO A 146 30.86 17.27 -8.76
CA PRO A 146 31.58 16.19 -8.08
C PRO A 146 31.84 16.52 -6.61
N SER A 147 31.37 15.66 -5.70
CA SER A 147 31.52 15.82 -4.25
C SER A 147 32.56 14.85 -3.69
N GLN A 148 33.12 15.14 -2.51
CA GLN A 148 34.00 14.26 -1.76
C GLN A 148 33.59 14.21 -0.29
N ILE A 149 33.79 13.04 0.31
CA ILE A 149 33.75 12.88 1.76
C ILE A 149 35.10 13.37 2.31
N VAL A 150 35.06 14.47 3.05
CA VAL A 150 36.25 15.12 3.64
C VAL A 150 36.53 14.65 5.05
N ALA A 151 35.51 14.20 5.78
CA ALA A 151 35.67 13.58 7.08
C ALA A 151 34.55 12.58 7.35
N LEU A 152 34.87 11.56 8.15
CA LEU A 152 33.89 10.63 8.70
C LEU A 152 34.07 10.56 10.21
N ARG A 153 32.97 10.75 10.94
CA ARG A 153 32.93 10.67 12.39
C ARG A 153 31.92 9.63 12.84
N ARG A 154 32.23 8.94 13.93
CA ARG A 154 31.32 8.03 14.63
C ARG A 154 31.19 8.44 16.08
N SER A 155 30.00 8.28 16.63
CA SER A 155 29.77 8.46 18.06
C SER A 155 28.65 7.55 18.55
N ARG A 156 28.77 7.07 19.78
CA ARG A 156 27.65 6.44 20.49
C ARG A 156 26.68 7.52 20.93
N GLN A 157 25.40 7.20 20.85
CA GLN A 157 24.29 8.05 21.27
C GLN A 157 23.39 7.26 22.22
N PRO A 158 22.58 7.91 23.08
CA PRO A 158 21.69 7.19 24.01
C PRO A 158 20.72 6.23 23.31
N TRP A 159 20.33 6.54 22.07
CA TRP A 159 19.39 5.76 21.26
C TRP A 159 20.07 4.73 20.33
N GLY A 160 21.42 4.73 20.24
CA GLY A 160 22.15 3.89 19.31
C GLY A 160 23.48 4.48 18.83
N GLU A 161 23.69 4.53 17.53
CA GLU A 161 24.96 4.95 16.94
C GLU A 161 24.78 5.97 15.82
N ARG A 162 25.56 7.06 15.84
CA ARG A 162 25.55 8.10 14.83
C ARG A 162 26.81 8.04 13.97
N ILE A 163 26.63 8.02 12.67
CA ILE A 163 27.68 8.23 11.67
C ILE A 163 27.46 9.59 11.00
N VAL A 164 28.50 10.40 10.90
CA VAL A 164 28.46 11.69 10.21
C VAL A 164 29.48 11.65 9.08
N LEU A 165 28.98 11.81 7.85
CA LEU A 165 29.78 11.99 6.63
C LEU A 165 29.80 13.49 6.33
N GLU A 166 30.94 14.13 6.56
CA GLU A 166 31.18 15.53 6.19
C GLU A 166 31.60 15.59 4.72
N LEU A 167 30.96 16.48 3.96
CA LEU A 167 31.12 16.62 2.52
C LEU A 167 31.67 18.01 2.18
N ASP A 168 32.51 18.09 1.15
CA ASP A 168 32.92 19.39 0.59
C ASP A 168 31.74 20.13 -0.06
N ARG A 169 30.76 19.38 -0.57
CA ARG A 169 29.52 19.88 -1.16
C ARG A 169 28.37 18.88 -1.05
N PRO A 170 27.12 19.35 -1.13
CA PRO A 170 25.94 18.49 -1.21
C PRO A 170 26.01 17.46 -2.35
N THR A 171 25.47 16.26 -2.13
CA THR A 171 25.50 15.18 -3.14
C THR A 171 24.29 14.25 -3.03
N PRO A 172 23.81 13.67 -4.15
CA PRO A 172 22.79 12.63 -4.11
C PRO A 172 23.22 11.43 -3.26
N TRP A 173 22.26 10.85 -2.56
CA TRP A 173 22.44 9.64 -1.77
C TRP A 173 21.16 8.79 -1.78
N LYS A 174 21.31 7.50 -1.49
CA LYS A 174 20.17 6.59 -1.28
C LYS A 174 20.53 5.39 -0.43
N ILE A 175 19.51 4.83 0.23
CA ILE A 175 19.60 3.49 0.78
C ILE A 175 19.41 2.51 -0.39
N THR A 176 20.46 1.78 -0.76
CA THR A 176 20.43 0.81 -1.86
C THR A 176 19.96 -0.56 -1.42
N ARG A 177 20.11 -0.86 -0.14
CA ARG A 177 19.66 -2.13 0.44
C ARG A 177 19.34 -1.97 1.91
N LEU A 178 18.19 -2.48 2.31
CA LEU A 178 17.82 -2.69 3.70
C LEU A 178 16.98 -3.97 3.76
N THR A 179 17.55 -5.06 4.28
CA THR A 179 16.78 -6.31 4.45
C THR A 179 15.83 -6.23 5.64
N ASN A 180 14.98 -7.24 5.84
CA ASN A 180 14.02 -7.29 6.94
C ASN A 180 14.33 -8.45 7.88
N SER A 181 13.91 -8.34 9.13
CA SER A 181 14.05 -9.33 10.20
C SER A 181 12.66 -9.58 10.75
N ARG A 182 12.00 -10.67 10.34
CA ARG A 182 10.57 -10.87 10.66
C ARG A 182 10.34 -11.05 12.17
N ASP A 183 11.29 -11.67 12.86
CA ASP A 183 11.25 -11.91 14.30
C ASP A 183 11.88 -10.78 15.13
N GLY A 184 12.44 -9.76 14.47
CA GLY A 184 13.18 -8.69 15.12
C GLY A 184 14.52 -9.12 15.73
N LYS A 185 15.00 -10.35 15.46
CA LYS A 185 16.23 -10.91 16.03
C LYS A 185 17.32 -11.09 14.99
N ILE A 186 16.96 -11.53 13.78
CA ILE A 186 17.92 -11.76 12.70
C ILE A 186 18.60 -10.43 12.30
N PRO A 187 19.94 -10.36 12.22
CA PRO A 187 20.63 -9.17 11.73
C PRO A 187 20.28 -8.85 10.28
N ARG A 188 20.28 -7.56 9.94
CA ARG A 188 19.87 -7.07 8.62
C ARG A 188 21.00 -6.40 7.88
N GLU A 189 21.06 -6.62 6.58
CA GLU A 189 21.98 -5.93 5.70
C GLU A 189 21.45 -4.52 5.44
N PHE A 190 22.30 -3.53 5.67
CA PHE A 190 22.06 -2.13 5.34
C PHE A 190 23.18 -1.63 4.45
N VAL A 191 22.81 -0.99 3.35
CA VAL A 191 23.74 -0.32 2.44
C VAL A 191 23.16 1.03 2.08
N LEU A 192 23.91 2.09 2.40
CA LEU A 192 23.69 3.45 1.92
C LEU A 192 24.78 3.79 0.92
N SER A 193 24.41 4.41 -0.19
CA SER A 193 25.34 4.87 -1.22
C SER A 193 25.19 6.37 -1.41
N LEU A 194 26.31 7.07 -1.60
CA LEU A 194 26.36 8.49 -1.91
C LEU A 194 27.32 8.76 -3.06
N ASP A 195 26.98 9.75 -3.88
CA ASP A 195 27.75 10.16 -5.07
C ASP A 195 28.95 11.05 -4.65
N ALA A 196 29.76 10.55 -3.70
CA ALA A 196 30.97 11.19 -3.21
C ALA A 196 32.02 10.13 -2.86
N PRO A 197 33.18 10.06 -3.56
CA PRO A 197 34.33 9.28 -3.12
C PRO A 197 34.95 9.84 -1.83
N LEU A 198 35.76 9.02 -1.15
CA LEU A 198 36.63 9.49 -0.07
C LEU A 198 37.76 10.37 -0.64
N SER A 199 38.02 11.53 -0.01
CA SER A 199 39.09 12.46 -0.39
C SER A 199 40.51 11.86 -0.24
N SER A 200 40.67 10.85 0.63
CA SER A 200 41.94 10.15 0.92
C SER A 200 41.69 8.62 0.95
N THR A 201 42.46 7.86 0.17
CA THR A 201 42.37 6.38 0.15
C THR A 201 43.07 5.72 1.34
N LYS A 202 43.90 6.45 2.08
CA LYS A 202 44.50 5.99 3.35
C LYS A 202 43.45 5.86 4.47
N ASP A 203 42.32 6.56 4.31
CA ASP A 203 41.16 6.52 5.21
C ASP A 203 40.04 5.61 4.68
N SER A 204 40.38 4.54 3.95
CA SER A 204 39.46 3.43 3.67
C SER A 204 39.62 2.33 4.71
N PRO A 205 39.14 2.50 5.96
CA PRO A 205 39.18 1.40 6.90
C PRO A 205 38.17 0.34 6.44
N SER A 206 38.65 -0.88 6.22
CA SER A 206 37.79 -2.07 6.05
C SER A 206 36.83 -2.27 7.23
N ALA A 207 37.18 -1.70 8.40
CA ALA A 207 36.34 -1.56 9.58
C ALA A 207 36.57 -0.20 10.23
N ILE A 208 35.57 0.68 10.27
CA ILE A 208 35.67 1.94 11.00
C ILE A 208 35.71 1.59 12.51
N PRO A 209 36.66 2.09 13.32
CA PRO A 209 36.66 1.89 14.78
C PRO A 209 35.60 2.76 15.50
N GLY A 210 35.32 2.49 16.78
CA GLY A 210 34.64 3.45 17.68
C GLY A 210 33.14 3.28 17.95
N GLY A 211 32.48 2.25 17.41
CA GLY A 211 31.07 1.96 17.71
C GLY A 211 30.79 0.45 17.82
N PHE A 212 29.55 0.10 18.12
CA PHE A 212 29.16 -1.29 18.44
C PHE A 212 28.48 -2.01 17.27
N ILE A 213 28.08 -1.28 16.22
CA ILE A 213 27.60 -1.86 14.96
C ILE A 213 28.81 -2.00 14.01
N PRO A 214 29.09 -3.20 13.48
CA PRO A 214 30.12 -3.37 12.45
C PRO A 214 29.78 -2.57 11.20
N LEU A 215 30.73 -1.73 10.75
CA LEU A 215 30.59 -0.88 9.57
C LEU A 215 31.75 -1.07 8.62
N LYS A 216 31.42 -1.11 7.32
CA LYS A 216 32.38 -1.19 6.23
C LYS A 216 32.11 -0.06 5.23
N LEU A 217 33.16 0.65 4.83
CA LEU A 217 33.11 1.59 3.72
C LEU A 217 33.69 0.93 2.46
N THR A 218 33.12 1.22 1.31
CA THR A 218 33.68 0.84 0.01
C THR A 218 33.57 2.03 -0.92
N THR A 219 34.71 2.56 -1.38
CA THR A 219 34.76 3.71 -2.28
C THR A 219 35.18 3.29 -3.68
N THR A 220 34.61 3.94 -4.68
CA THR A 220 35.01 3.90 -6.09
C THR A 220 35.49 5.30 -6.49
N ALA A 221 35.83 5.51 -7.77
CA ALA A 221 36.18 6.84 -8.27
C ALA A 221 35.01 7.86 -8.22
N LYS A 222 33.76 7.40 -8.12
CA LYS A 222 32.55 8.26 -8.19
C LYS A 222 31.66 8.19 -6.96
N GLN A 223 31.73 7.12 -6.17
CA GLN A 223 30.75 6.85 -5.11
C GLN A 223 31.38 6.15 -3.92
N THR A 224 30.77 6.34 -2.75
CA THR A 224 31.05 5.58 -1.54
C THR A 224 29.80 4.81 -1.12
N ALA A 225 29.98 3.59 -0.61
CA ALA A 225 28.94 2.79 0.01
C ALA A 225 29.30 2.57 1.49
N LEU A 226 28.38 2.94 2.39
CA LEU A 226 28.39 2.62 3.81
C LEU A 226 27.55 1.34 4.02
N GLN A 227 28.20 0.27 4.47
CA GLN A 227 27.59 -1.03 4.70
C GLN A 227 27.58 -1.33 6.20
N ALA A 228 26.47 -1.87 6.70
CA ALA A 228 26.31 -2.29 8.08
C ALA A 228 25.52 -3.58 8.18
N THR A 229 25.77 -4.33 9.26
CA THR A 229 24.89 -5.42 9.71
C THR A 229 24.12 -4.93 10.93
N LEU A 230 22.88 -4.51 10.73
CA LEU A 230 22.04 -3.92 11.77
C LEU A 230 21.47 -5.01 12.69
N PRO A 231 21.64 -4.91 14.03
CA PRO A 231 21.03 -5.85 14.96
C PRO A 231 19.51 -5.76 14.92
N GLY A 232 18.82 -6.90 14.82
CA GLY A 232 17.38 -7.03 15.08
C GLY A 232 16.52 -5.88 14.53
N THR A 233 15.97 -5.05 15.43
CA THR A 233 15.05 -3.94 15.14
C THR A 233 15.71 -2.57 14.92
N PHE A 234 17.05 -2.45 14.90
CA PHE A 234 17.74 -1.18 14.61
C PHE A 234 17.42 -0.64 13.21
N ARG A 235 16.95 0.59 13.10
CA ARG A 235 16.55 1.21 11.84
C ARG A 235 17.48 2.39 11.53
N PRO A 236 17.86 2.58 10.26
CA PRO A 236 18.56 3.79 9.85
C PRO A 236 17.57 4.96 9.77
N GLN A 237 17.92 6.09 10.35
CA GLN A 237 17.35 7.40 10.07
C GLN A 237 18.44 8.27 9.47
N VAL A 238 18.18 8.82 8.29
CA VAL A 238 19.15 9.65 7.57
C VAL A 238 18.63 11.07 7.55
N SER A 239 19.49 12.03 7.89
CA SER A 239 19.19 13.46 7.83
C SER A 239 20.36 14.21 7.21
N MET A 240 20.10 15.45 6.79
CA MET A 240 21.08 16.31 6.14
C MET A 240 21.24 17.59 6.94
N LEU A 241 22.48 18.05 7.09
CA LEU A 241 22.81 19.35 7.68
C LEU A 241 23.54 20.21 6.64
N SER A 242 23.46 21.53 6.81
CA SER A 242 24.24 22.49 6.02
C SER A 242 25.37 23.11 6.86
N ALA A 243 26.29 23.82 6.19
CA ALA A 243 27.38 24.59 6.79
C ALA A 243 28.21 23.88 7.90
N PRO A 244 29.10 22.93 7.55
CA PRO A 244 29.30 22.33 6.24
C PRO A 244 28.24 21.26 5.92
N PRO A 245 28.03 20.93 4.63
CA PRO A 245 27.14 19.84 4.21
C PRO A 245 27.52 18.52 4.88
N ARG A 246 26.57 17.90 5.58
CA ARG A 246 26.78 16.63 6.27
C ARG A 246 25.61 15.69 6.03
N LEU A 247 25.92 14.43 5.75
CA LEU A 247 24.95 13.34 5.79
C LEU A 247 25.07 12.62 7.14
N VAL A 248 24.02 12.69 7.94
CA VAL A 248 23.96 12.09 9.27
C VAL A 248 23.14 10.81 9.19
N VAL A 249 23.72 9.68 9.58
CA VAL A 249 23.10 8.36 9.59
C VAL A 249 23.01 7.88 11.04
N ASP A 250 21.79 7.86 11.56
CA ASP A 250 21.46 7.41 12.90
C ASP A 250 20.96 5.96 12.83
N LEU A 251 21.68 5.04 13.46
CA LEU A 251 21.30 3.64 13.59
C LEU A 251 20.69 3.43 14.97
N GLN A 252 19.36 3.33 15.04
CA GLN A 252 18.65 3.43 16.32
C GLN A 252 17.45 2.48 16.42
N GLN A 253 17.08 2.08 17.64
CA GLN A 253 15.90 1.24 17.87
C GLN A 253 14.59 2.03 17.80
N ASP A 254 14.61 3.26 18.31
CA ASP A 254 13.49 4.20 18.33
C ASP A 254 13.47 5.03 17.06
N SER A 255 13.06 4.40 15.95
CA SER A 255 13.08 5.07 14.66
C SER A 255 11.74 4.95 13.95
N GLN A 256 10.96 6.02 14.09
CA GLN A 256 10.23 6.64 12.98
C GLN A 256 10.17 8.15 13.26
N GLY A 257 10.52 8.95 12.26
CA GLY A 257 10.13 10.36 12.25
C GLY A 257 8.60 10.46 12.20
N GLN A 258 8.07 11.57 12.68
CA GLN A 258 6.65 11.87 12.45
C GLN A 258 6.49 12.45 11.04
N ARG A 259 5.53 11.91 10.30
CA ARG A 259 5.19 12.42 8.96
C ARG A 259 3.71 12.69 8.85
N ASN A 260 3.38 13.80 8.22
CA ASN A 260 2.03 14.28 7.96
C ASN A 260 2.02 15.11 6.67
N ILE A 261 1.74 14.46 5.55
CA ILE A 261 1.75 15.08 4.22
C ILE A 261 0.37 14.93 3.61
N LEU A 262 -0.33 16.05 3.39
CA LEU A 262 -1.47 16.08 2.49
C LEU A 262 -0.95 15.91 1.06
N TRP A 263 -1.01 14.68 0.55
CA TRP A 263 -0.35 14.30 -0.69
C TRP A 263 -1.16 14.71 -1.92
N SER A 264 -2.48 14.52 -1.84
CA SER A 264 -3.47 15.07 -2.76
C SER A 264 -4.69 15.53 -1.97
N SER A 265 -5.60 16.28 -2.60
CA SER A 265 -6.93 16.50 -2.01
C SER A 265 -7.56 15.16 -1.66
N GLY A 266 -7.95 14.98 -0.39
CA GLY A 266 -8.55 13.75 0.12
C GLY A 266 -7.59 12.58 0.38
N VAL A 267 -6.27 12.72 0.23
CA VAL A 267 -5.29 11.66 0.56
C VAL A 267 -4.15 12.22 1.41
N ARG A 268 -4.02 11.72 2.64
CA ARG A 268 -3.00 12.15 3.60
C ARG A 268 -2.12 10.98 3.99
N TRP A 269 -0.81 11.15 3.87
CA TRP A 269 0.20 10.19 4.31
C TRP A 269 0.69 10.52 5.72
N ARG A 270 0.69 9.50 6.57
CA ARG A 270 1.09 9.58 7.96
C ARG A 270 2.15 8.53 8.31
N GLU A 271 3.11 8.92 9.14
CA GLU A 271 4.05 8.04 9.84
C GLU A 271 4.11 8.45 11.31
N GLN A 272 3.95 7.49 12.22
CA GLN A 272 3.98 7.77 13.65
C GLN A 272 4.29 6.50 14.44
N THR A 273 4.98 6.65 15.57
CA THR A 273 5.07 5.58 16.56
C THR A 273 3.90 5.68 17.54
N LEU A 274 3.12 4.63 17.68
CA LEU A 274 1.98 4.54 18.60
C LEU A 274 2.30 3.62 19.78
N ALA A 275 1.97 4.06 21.00
CA ALA A 275 2.09 3.22 22.19
C ALA A 275 0.77 2.47 22.45
N VAL A 276 0.83 1.15 22.56
CA VAL A 276 -0.33 0.27 22.84
C VAL A 276 0.13 -0.87 23.74
N GLY A 277 -0.54 -1.08 24.88
CA GLY A 277 -0.24 -2.20 25.77
C GLY A 277 1.16 -2.20 26.40
N GLY A 278 1.81 -1.02 26.51
CA GLY A 278 3.19 -0.88 26.98
C GLY A 278 4.25 -1.01 25.88
N ASP A 279 3.87 -1.50 24.70
CA ASP A 279 4.73 -1.59 23.53
C ASP A 279 4.57 -0.38 22.60
N ARG A 280 5.56 -0.18 21.72
CA ARG A 280 5.59 0.93 20.76
C ARG A 280 5.71 0.44 19.32
N TYR A 281 4.77 0.84 18.47
CA TYR A 281 4.64 0.36 17.10
C TYR A 281 4.86 1.49 16.10
N PRO A 282 5.90 1.39 15.26
CA PRO A 282 6.05 2.14 14.03
C PRO A 282 4.90 1.88 13.04
N LEU A 283 4.07 2.89 12.78
CA LEU A 283 2.95 2.81 11.84
C LEU A 283 3.18 3.72 10.64
N THR A 284 2.77 3.23 9.47
CA THR A 284 2.67 4.02 8.25
C THR A 284 1.26 3.83 7.69
N TRP A 285 0.56 4.92 7.40
CA TRP A 285 -0.80 4.82 6.88
C TRP A 285 -1.19 5.95 5.93
N LEU A 286 -2.25 5.68 5.16
CA LEU A 286 -2.97 6.68 4.39
C LEU A 286 -4.35 6.91 5.01
N GLU A 287 -4.72 8.18 5.17
CA GLU A 287 -6.08 8.62 5.44
C GLU A 287 -6.69 9.08 4.12
N ILE A 288 -7.83 8.48 3.75
CA ILE A 288 -8.51 8.74 2.49
C ILE A 288 -9.92 9.24 2.80
N ASN A 289 -10.27 10.40 2.25
CA ASN A 289 -11.65 10.87 2.24
C ASN A 289 -12.38 10.24 1.04
N PRO A 290 -13.28 9.26 1.26
CA PRO A 290 -13.93 8.57 0.16
C PRO A 290 -14.96 9.42 -0.58
N HIS A 291 -15.36 10.57 -0.03
CA HIS A 291 -16.28 11.51 -0.68
C HIS A 291 -15.54 12.57 -1.52
N GLN A 292 -14.21 12.53 -1.57
CA GLN A 292 -13.43 13.43 -2.41
C GLN A 292 -13.66 13.09 -3.89
N ALA A 293 -14.14 14.09 -4.64
CA ALA A 293 -14.39 13.94 -6.08
C ALA A 293 -13.13 13.47 -6.82
N GLY A 294 -13.32 12.46 -7.69
CA GLY A 294 -12.26 11.86 -8.50
C GLY A 294 -11.56 10.66 -7.86
N LEU A 295 -11.62 10.49 -6.53
CA LEU A 295 -11.02 9.34 -5.86
C LEU A 295 -11.86 8.09 -6.05
N GLN A 296 -11.22 6.98 -6.45
CA GLN A 296 -11.86 5.68 -6.55
C GLN A 296 -10.96 4.57 -6.01
N LEU A 297 -11.54 3.69 -5.21
CA LEU A 297 -10.88 2.46 -4.74
C LEU A 297 -11.35 1.27 -5.56
N ARG A 298 -10.45 0.38 -5.95
CA ARG A 298 -10.77 -0.89 -6.63
C ARG A 298 -9.93 -2.03 -6.05
N PRO A 299 -10.47 -3.26 -5.96
CA PRO A 299 -9.63 -4.44 -5.92
C PRO A 299 -8.82 -4.49 -7.21
N ILE A 300 -7.52 -4.78 -7.12
CA ILE A 300 -6.62 -4.96 -8.25
C ILE A 300 -5.85 -6.27 -8.07
N TRP A 301 -5.54 -6.96 -9.16
CA TRP A 301 -4.81 -8.25 -9.14
C TRP A 301 -3.87 -8.36 -10.33
N ASN A 302 -3.12 -9.47 -10.47
CA ASN A 302 -2.04 -9.60 -11.44
C ASN A 302 -2.34 -9.01 -12.84
N GLN A 303 -3.47 -9.38 -13.45
CA GLN A 303 -4.00 -8.79 -14.67
C GLN A 303 -5.47 -9.15 -14.89
N PRO A 304 -6.27 -8.31 -15.56
CA PRO A 304 -7.70 -8.56 -15.76
C PRO A 304 -8.04 -9.93 -16.37
N ASP A 305 -7.19 -10.45 -17.26
CA ASP A 305 -7.50 -11.66 -18.04
C ASP A 305 -7.20 -13.00 -17.36
N THR A 306 -6.60 -13.00 -16.16
CA THR A 306 -6.36 -14.22 -15.38
C THR A 306 -6.12 -13.94 -13.90
N LEU A 307 -6.61 -14.84 -13.05
CA LEU A 307 -6.35 -14.83 -11.61
C LEU A 307 -5.07 -15.54 -11.20
N VAL A 308 -4.39 -16.22 -12.12
CA VAL A 308 -3.12 -16.88 -11.88
C VAL A 308 -1.98 -15.87 -12.00
N GLY A 309 -1.20 -15.76 -10.93
CA GLY A 309 0.04 -14.98 -10.90
C GLY A 309 0.16 -14.09 -9.67
N ILE A 310 1.40 -13.82 -9.29
CA ILE A 310 1.74 -12.92 -8.18
C ILE A 310 2.85 -11.97 -8.60
N GLN A 311 2.81 -10.74 -8.10
CA GLN A 311 3.82 -9.71 -8.40
C GLN A 311 4.06 -8.79 -7.19
N PRO A 312 5.23 -8.14 -7.08
CA PRO A 312 5.44 -7.15 -6.03
C PRO A 312 4.42 -6.03 -6.12
N LEU A 313 3.97 -5.49 -4.98
CA LEU A 313 2.95 -4.44 -4.93
C LEU A 313 3.26 -3.22 -5.82
N PRO A 314 4.52 -2.71 -5.90
CA PRO A 314 4.82 -1.59 -6.81
C PRO A 314 4.57 -1.90 -8.28
N ARG A 315 4.84 -3.14 -8.74
CA ARG A 315 4.55 -3.54 -10.13
C ARG A 315 3.06 -3.67 -10.38
N LEU A 316 2.32 -4.19 -9.41
CA LEU A 316 0.86 -4.22 -9.47
C LEU A 316 0.29 -2.80 -9.55
N ALA A 317 0.80 -1.88 -8.74
CA ALA A 317 0.36 -0.50 -8.73
C ALA A 317 0.66 0.23 -10.05
N GLN A 318 1.87 0.07 -10.59
CA GLN A 318 2.26 0.59 -11.89
C GLN A 318 1.37 0.05 -13.02
N ARG A 319 1.11 -1.26 -13.02
CA ARG A 319 0.30 -1.91 -14.06
C ARG A 319 -1.13 -1.40 -14.09
N TRP A 320 -1.73 -1.20 -12.91
CA TRP A 320 -3.07 -0.64 -12.79
C TRP A 320 -3.09 0.90 -12.80
N GLN A 321 -1.92 1.55 -12.90
CA GLN A 321 -1.79 3.01 -12.89
C GLN A 321 -2.41 3.69 -11.65
N VAL A 322 -2.35 3.05 -10.49
CA VAL A 322 -2.90 3.60 -9.23
C VAL A 322 -1.91 4.52 -8.54
N ALA A 323 -2.42 5.58 -7.90
CA ALA A 323 -1.63 6.48 -7.08
C ALA A 323 -1.12 5.82 -5.80
N ALA A 324 -1.98 5.04 -5.15
CA ALA A 324 -1.67 4.35 -3.91
C ALA A 324 -2.20 2.92 -3.96
N ALA A 325 -1.59 2.03 -3.18
CA ALA A 325 -2.10 0.68 -3.00
C ALA A 325 -1.66 0.09 -1.67
N ILE A 326 -2.48 -0.81 -1.11
CA ILE A 326 -2.10 -1.70 -0.01
C ILE A 326 -2.33 -3.14 -0.44
N ASN A 327 -1.46 -4.06 -0.03
CA ASN A 327 -1.68 -5.48 -0.30
C ASN A 327 -3.04 -5.96 0.25
N GLY A 328 -3.66 -6.91 -0.44
CA GLY A 328 -5.06 -7.27 -0.22
C GLY A 328 -5.27 -8.58 0.56
N GLY A 329 -6.16 -9.42 0.04
CA GLY A 329 -6.55 -10.70 0.61
C GLY A 329 -5.54 -11.84 0.38
N PHE A 330 -5.81 -12.95 1.05
CA PHE A 330 -4.96 -14.14 1.03
C PHE A 330 -4.92 -14.82 -0.33
N PHE A 331 -3.84 -15.56 -0.57
CA PHE A 331 -3.62 -16.31 -1.80
C PHE A 331 -2.73 -17.54 -1.54
N ASN A 332 -2.81 -18.52 -2.42
CA ASN A 332 -1.87 -19.63 -2.41
C ASN A 332 -0.59 -19.19 -3.14
N ARG A 333 0.53 -19.04 -2.44
CA ARG A 333 1.79 -18.59 -3.06
C ARG A 333 2.41 -19.57 -4.06
N ASN A 334 2.13 -20.87 -3.93
CA ASN A 334 2.70 -21.90 -4.80
C ASN A 334 1.92 -21.98 -6.12
N GLN A 335 0.59 -21.97 -6.00
CA GLN A 335 -0.32 -22.02 -7.14
C GLN A 335 -0.65 -20.64 -7.72
N GLN A 336 -0.29 -19.57 -7.00
CA GLN A 336 -0.44 -18.17 -7.39
C GLN A 336 -1.91 -17.76 -7.65
N VAL A 337 -2.84 -18.21 -6.81
CA VAL A 337 -4.30 -18.02 -7.00
C VAL A 337 -4.97 -17.48 -5.73
N PRO A 338 -6.09 -16.73 -5.86
CA PRO A 338 -6.75 -16.09 -4.72
C PRO A 338 -7.40 -17.11 -3.76
N LEU A 339 -7.44 -16.75 -2.49
CA LEU A 339 -8.10 -17.49 -1.40
C LEU A 339 -9.08 -16.58 -0.65
N GLY A 340 -10.03 -15.97 -1.36
CA GLY A 340 -11.01 -15.08 -0.78
C GLY A 340 -11.78 -14.27 -1.82
N ALA A 341 -12.74 -13.49 -1.34
CA ALA A 341 -13.62 -12.71 -2.18
C ALA A 341 -12.85 -11.64 -2.98
N ILE A 342 -13.16 -11.55 -4.27
CA ILE A 342 -12.85 -10.40 -5.12
C ILE A 342 -14.12 -10.12 -5.92
N ARG A 343 -14.69 -8.93 -5.77
CA ARG A 343 -15.78 -8.42 -6.60
C ARG A 343 -15.37 -7.07 -7.13
N GLN A 344 -15.44 -6.88 -8.45
CA GLN A 344 -15.12 -5.61 -9.07
C GLN A 344 -16.27 -5.19 -10.00
N SER A 345 -16.73 -3.95 -9.87
CA SER A 345 -17.79 -3.37 -10.71
C SER A 345 -19.05 -4.25 -10.77
N GLY A 346 -19.44 -4.86 -9.65
CA GLY A 346 -20.63 -5.70 -9.54
C GLY A 346 -20.42 -7.17 -9.89
N SER A 347 -19.31 -7.52 -10.57
CA SER A 347 -18.99 -8.88 -11.00
C SER A 347 -18.13 -9.61 -9.98
N TRP A 348 -18.52 -10.83 -9.62
CA TRP A 348 -17.71 -11.72 -8.78
C TRP A 348 -16.55 -12.28 -9.59
N ILE A 349 -15.34 -11.95 -9.17
CA ILE A 349 -14.08 -12.40 -9.76
C ILE A 349 -13.56 -13.63 -9.01
N SER A 350 -13.75 -13.69 -7.68
CA SER A 350 -13.47 -14.87 -6.86
C SER A 350 -14.44 -14.92 -5.68
N SER A 351 -14.94 -16.10 -5.30
CA SER A 351 -15.87 -16.24 -4.19
C SER A 351 -15.19 -16.08 -2.82
N PRO A 352 -15.91 -15.60 -1.79
CA PRO A 352 -15.48 -15.73 -0.40
C PRO A 352 -15.26 -17.20 -0.01
N ILE A 353 -14.45 -17.40 1.03
CA ILE A 353 -14.20 -18.71 1.63
C ILE A 353 -14.35 -18.61 3.15
N LEU A 354 -14.69 -19.73 3.77
CA LEU A 354 -14.57 -19.92 5.22
C LEU A 354 -15.30 -18.88 6.10
N ASN A 355 -16.29 -18.17 5.56
CA ASN A 355 -17.00 -17.08 6.25
C ASN A 355 -16.05 -15.97 6.77
N ARG A 356 -14.96 -15.72 6.06
CA ARG A 356 -13.96 -14.73 6.47
C ARG A 356 -14.44 -13.30 6.33
N GLY A 357 -13.80 -12.42 7.08
CA GLY A 357 -13.97 -10.98 7.02
C GLY A 357 -13.73 -10.44 5.61
N ALA A 358 -14.58 -9.52 5.20
CA ALA A 358 -14.52 -8.82 3.93
C ALA A 358 -14.94 -7.37 4.11
N ILE A 359 -14.50 -6.53 3.18
CA ILE A 359 -14.95 -5.15 3.03
C ILE A 359 -15.67 -5.01 1.70
N GLY A 360 -16.82 -4.34 1.71
CA GLY A 360 -17.57 -3.93 0.52
C GLY A 360 -17.66 -2.40 0.44
N TRP A 361 -17.58 -1.84 -0.76
CA TRP A 361 -17.67 -0.39 -0.97
C TRP A 361 -18.19 0.03 -2.35
N ASN A 362 -18.56 1.30 -2.46
CA ASN A 362 -18.99 1.95 -3.70
C ASN A 362 -18.29 3.30 -3.93
N ASP A 363 -18.61 3.95 -5.05
CA ASP A 363 -18.01 5.23 -5.46
C ASP A 363 -18.69 6.44 -4.80
N GLN A 364 -19.75 6.23 -4.02
CA GLN A 364 -20.43 7.25 -3.22
C GLN A 364 -19.77 7.43 -1.85
N GLY A 365 -18.78 6.59 -1.53
CA GLY A 365 -18.08 6.59 -0.25
C GLY A 365 -18.79 5.82 0.86
N GLU A 366 -19.70 4.91 0.50
CA GLU A 366 -20.30 3.97 1.44
C GLU A 366 -19.44 2.71 1.56
N PHE A 367 -19.36 2.15 2.78
CA PHE A 367 -18.56 0.98 3.10
C PHE A 367 -19.31 0.06 4.08
N THR A 368 -19.07 -1.24 3.97
CA THR A 368 -19.49 -2.26 4.93
C THR A 368 -18.32 -3.18 5.24
N LEU A 369 -18.20 -3.62 6.49
CA LEU A 369 -17.25 -4.64 6.91
C LEU A 369 -18.02 -5.73 7.64
N GLY A 370 -17.65 -6.99 7.41
CA GLY A 370 -18.34 -8.12 8.03
C GLY A 370 -17.81 -9.46 7.56
N ARG A 371 -18.34 -10.54 8.12
CA ARG A 371 -18.04 -11.90 7.70
C ARG A 371 -18.92 -12.29 6.52
N LEU A 372 -18.30 -12.71 5.41
CA LEU A 372 -18.97 -12.83 4.12
C LEU A 372 -19.07 -14.28 3.65
N ARG A 373 -20.27 -14.67 3.24
CA ARG A 373 -20.54 -15.87 2.43
C ARG A 373 -21.18 -15.47 1.11
N LEU A 374 -21.00 -16.31 0.10
CA LEU A 374 -21.71 -16.20 -1.17
C LEU A 374 -22.50 -17.49 -1.36
N GLN A 375 -23.82 -17.41 -1.26
CA GLN A 375 -24.69 -18.51 -1.61
C GLN A 375 -24.84 -18.53 -3.13
N GLN A 376 -24.39 -19.61 -3.77
CA GLN A 376 -24.55 -19.84 -5.19
C GLN A 376 -25.35 -21.12 -5.40
N THR A 377 -26.44 -21.04 -6.14
CA THR A 377 -27.29 -22.18 -6.46
C THR A 377 -27.35 -22.36 -7.96
N LEU A 378 -26.92 -23.52 -8.43
CA LEU A 378 -27.18 -24.01 -9.79
C LEU A 378 -28.57 -24.63 -9.82
N ILE A 379 -29.41 -24.18 -10.74
CA ILE A 379 -30.72 -24.76 -11.04
C ILE A 379 -30.61 -25.41 -12.41
N THR A 380 -30.80 -26.73 -12.48
CA THR A 380 -30.78 -27.49 -13.73
C THR A 380 -32.12 -27.36 -14.46
N ALA A 381 -32.15 -27.76 -15.74
CA ALA A 381 -33.40 -27.79 -16.51
C ALA A 381 -34.41 -28.80 -15.96
N SER A 382 -33.94 -29.83 -15.23
CA SER A 382 -34.80 -30.78 -14.51
C SER A 382 -35.41 -30.21 -13.21
N GLY A 383 -35.06 -28.97 -12.83
CA GLY A 383 -35.48 -28.34 -11.58
C GLY A 383 -34.61 -28.70 -10.37
N GLN A 384 -33.55 -29.49 -10.55
CA GLN A 384 -32.63 -29.84 -9.47
C GLN A 384 -31.86 -28.59 -9.01
N SER A 385 -31.84 -28.33 -7.70
CA SER A 385 -31.08 -27.24 -7.09
C SER A 385 -29.82 -27.77 -6.42
N LEU A 386 -28.66 -27.21 -6.77
CA LEU A 386 -27.35 -27.68 -6.33
C LEU A 386 -26.48 -26.52 -5.85
N PRO A 387 -25.79 -26.65 -4.70
CA PRO A 387 -24.89 -25.60 -4.24
C PRO A 387 -23.62 -25.58 -5.08
N ILE A 388 -23.23 -24.38 -5.53
CA ILE A 388 -21.88 -24.10 -6.02
C ILE A 388 -21.07 -23.57 -4.82
N ASN A 389 -20.08 -24.35 -4.38
CA ASN A 389 -19.30 -24.06 -3.18
C ASN A 389 -18.26 -22.96 -3.39
N THR A 390 -17.66 -22.89 -4.59
CA THR A 390 -16.66 -21.87 -4.92
C THR A 390 -16.80 -21.37 -6.36
N LEU A 391 -16.42 -20.12 -6.58
CA LEU A 391 -16.29 -19.50 -7.89
C LEU A 391 -14.85 -18.99 -8.03
N ASP A 392 -14.16 -19.40 -9.09
CA ASP A 392 -12.83 -18.87 -9.47
C ASP A 392 -11.86 -18.78 -8.29
N SER A 393 -11.85 -19.82 -7.46
CA SER A 393 -11.12 -19.85 -6.19
C SER A 393 -9.99 -20.87 -6.23
N GLY A 394 -8.87 -20.50 -5.59
CA GLY A 394 -7.79 -21.42 -5.25
C GLY A 394 -8.10 -22.34 -4.08
N PHE A 395 -9.22 -22.11 -3.37
CA PHE A 395 -9.63 -22.94 -2.24
C PHE A 395 -10.33 -24.21 -2.74
N VAL A 396 -9.59 -25.32 -2.71
CA VAL A 396 -10.04 -26.62 -3.19
C VAL A 396 -10.71 -27.37 -2.05
N GLN A 397 -11.96 -27.75 -2.25
CA GLN A 397 -12.75 -28.56 -1.32
C GLN A 397 -13.70 -29.49 -2.09
N LYS A 398 -14.29 -30.45 -1.38
CA LYS A 398 -15.39 -31.28 -1.90
C LYS A 398 -16.58 -30.39 -2.28
N GLY A 399 -17.36 -30.82 -3.28
CA GLY A 399 -18.49 -30.06 -3.79
C GLY A 399 -18.35 -29.66 -5.26
N ILE A 400 -19.13 -28.66 -5.66
CA ILE A 400 -19.12 -28.10 -7.03
C ILE A 400 -18.37 -26.77 -7.01
N ALA A 401 -17.33 -26.66 -7.83
CA ALA A 401 -16.65 -25.39 -8.12
C ALA A 401 -17.04 -24.89 -9.51
N ARG A 402 -17.20 -23.58 -9.67
CA ARG A 402 -17.42 -22.94 -10.98
C ARG A 402 -16.18 -22.17 -11.39
N TYR A 403 -15.71 -22.39 -12.61
CA TYR A 403 -14.60 -21.63 -13.20
C TYR A 403 -15.07 -20.88 -14.45
N THR A 404 -14.89 -19.56 -14.45
CA THR A 404 -15.27 -18.66 -15.53
C THR A 404 -14.03 -18.09 -16.22
N ARG A 405 -14.22 -17.28 -17.25
CA ARG A 405 -13.11 -16.67 -17.99
C ARG A 405 -12.24 -15.74 -17.13
N ALA A 406 -12.74 -15.26 -15.99
CA ALA A 406 -11.98 -14.50 -15.01
C ALA A 406 -10.79 -15.31 -14.44
N TRP A 407 -10.94 -16.63 -14.30
CA TRP A 407 -9.83 -17.51 -13.90
C TRP A 407 -8.67 -17.45 -14.89
N GLY A 408 -9.00 -17.48 -16.18
CA GLY A 408 -8.08 -17.54 -17.30
C GLY A 408 -8.70 -18.28 -18.48
N PRO A 409 -7.94 -18.51 -19.57
CA PRO A 409 -8.43 -19.26 -20.73
C PRO A 409 -8.60 -20.76 -20.44
N THR A 410 -7.88 -21.31 -19.46
CA THR A 410 -7.89 -22.74 -19.16
C THR A 410 -7.94 -23.01 -17.66
N TYR A 411 -8.49 -24.16 -17.31
CA TYR A 411 -8.48 -24.76 -15.98
C TYR A 411 -7.62 -26.02 -15.99
N THR A 412 -6.72 -26.17 -15.02
CA THR A 412 -5.94 -27.40 -14.81
C THR A 412 -6.47 -28.12 -13.57
N PRO A 413 -6.75 -29.43 -13.63
CA PRO A 413 -7.28 -30.20 -12.51
C PRO A 413 -6.44 -30.09 -11.24
N ARG A 414 -7.11 -30.06 -10.08
CA ARG A 414 -6.45 -29.74 -8.79
C ARG A 414 -6.43 -30.90 -7.80
N VAL A 415 -7.21 -31.95 -8.03
CA VAL A 415 -7.19 -33.19 -7.24
C VAL A 415 -7.11 -34.43 -8.12
N ALA A 416 -6.86 -35.59 -7.52
CA ALA A 416 -6.67 -36.85 -8.25
C ALA A 416 -7.88 -37.30 -9.08
N LYS A 417 -9.10 -36.90 -8.71
CA LYS A 417 -10.33 -37.22 -9.44
C LYS A 417 -11.29 -36.04 -9.45
N GLU A 418 -11.52 -35.49 -10.62
CA GLU A 418 -12.51 -34.45 -10.90
C GLU A 418 -13.40 -34.88 -12.07
N THR A 419 -14.68 -34.51 -12.02
CA THR A 419 -15.55 -34.53 -13.21
C THR A 419 -15.78 -33.10 -13.64
N VAL A 420 -15.47 -32.79 -14.89
CA VAL A 420 -15.57 -31.44 -15.44
C VAL A 420 -16.70 -31.41 -16.46
N ILE A 421 -17.66 -30.52 -16.25
CA ILE A 421 -18.79 -30.24 -17.13
C ILE A 421 -18.53 -28.91 -17.81
N THR A 422 -18.48 -28.92 -19.13
CA THR A 422 -18.34 -27.72 -19.95
C THR A 422 -19.73 -27.16 -20.24
N VAL A 423 -19.96 -25.90 -19.92
CA VAL A 423 -21.22 -25.19 -20.15
C VAL A 423 -20.97 -24.06 -21.16
N VAL A 424 -21.80 -23.98 -22.19
CA VAL A 424 -21.74 -22.96 -23.26
C VAL A 424 -23.15 -22.40 -23.46
N ASN A 425 -23.31 -21.07 -23.45
CA ASN A 425 -24.62 -20.41 -23.55
C ASN A 425 -25.65 -21.04 -22.59
N ASP A 426 -25.24 -21.22 -21.33
CA ASP A 426 -26.02 -21.84 -20.25
C ASP A 426 -26.52 -23.26 -20.53
N ARG A 427 -25.94 -24.00 -21.48
CA ARG A 427 -26.27 -25.41 -21.75
C ARG A 427 -25.05 -26.29 -21.60
N VAL A 428 -25.27 -27.52 -21.11
CA VAL A 428 -24.20 -28.52 -21.03
C VAL A 428 -23.74 -28.89 -22.43
N ALA A 429 -22.46 -28.68 -22.71
CA ALA A 429 -21.83 -28.95 -24.00
C ALA A 429 -20.92 -30.18 -23.98
N GLY A 430 -20.46 -30.59 -22.79
CA GLY A 430 -19.61 -31.77 -22.67
C GLY A 430 -19.30 -32.12 -21.22
N GLN A 431 -18.84 -33.37 -21.04
CA GLN A 431 -18.42 -33.91 -19.76
C GLN A 431 -17.15 -34.71 -19.96
N GLN A 432 -16.20 -34.57 -19.03
CA GLN A 432 -14.99 -35.38 -19.00
C GLN A 432 -14.51 -35.64 -17.59
N THR A 433 -13.72 -36.70 -17.42
CA THR A 433 -12.96 -36.91 -16.18
C THR A 433 -11.59 -36.25 -16.30
N ALA A 434 -11.08 -35.74 -15.18
CA ALA A 434 -9.80 -35.05 -15.16
C ALA A 434 -9.05 -35.36 -13.85
N SER A 435 -7.72 -35.33 -13.90
CA SER A 435 -6.87 -35.71 -12.76
C SER A 435 -5.65 -34.80 -12.65
N ALA A 436 -5.33 -34.38 -11.43
CA ALA A 436 -4.07 -33.68 -11.14
C ALA A 436 -2.83 -34.58 -11.29
N ASN A 437 -2.99 -35.91 -11.33
CA ASN A 437 -1.89 -36.85 -11.57
C ASN A 437 -1.43 -36.83 -13.03
N THR A 438 -2.33 -36.45 -13.95
CA THR A 438 -2.07 -36.27 -15.38
C THR A 438 -2.68 -34.94 -15.82
N PRO A 439 -2.07 -33.81 -15.42
CA PRO A 439 -2.70 -32.50 -15.53
C PRO A 439 -2.75 -32.02 -16.97
N THR A 440 -3.91 -32.16 -17.62
CA THR A 440 -4.20 -31.59 -18.93
C THR A 440 -5.04 -30.32 -18.76
N PRO A 441 -4.62 -29.16 -19.31
CA PRO A 441 -5.43 -27.95 -19.30
C PRO A 441 -6.73 -28.13 -20.08
N ILE A 442 -7.83 -27.64 -19.52
CA ILE A 442 -9.19 -27.70 -20.09
C ILE A 442 -9.61 -26.28 -20.45
N LEU A 443 -10.06 -26.06 -21.68
CA LEU A 443 -10.53 -24.75 -22.13
C LEU A 443 -11.77 -24.30 -21.35
N ILE A 444 -11.74 -23.06 -20.87
CA ILE A 444 -12.93 -22.39 -20.35
C ILE A 444 -13.57 -21.63 -21.54
N PRO A 445 -14.80 -21.98 -21.97
CA PRO A 445 -15.42 -21.35 -23.13
C PRO A 445 -15.59 -19.83 -22.94
N PRO A 446 -15.35 -18.99 -23.97
CA PRO A 446 -15.53 -17.54 -23.85
C PRO A 446 -16.95 -17.11 -23.45
N ASN A 447 -17.95 -17.82 -23.93
CA ASN A 447 -19.38 -17.61 -23.66
C ASN A 447 -19.94 -18.68 -22.70
N GLY A 448 -19.14 -19.08 -21.71
CA GLY A 448 -19.47 -20.20 -20.85
C GLY A 448 -18.62 -20.31 -19.60
N TYR A 449 -18.64 -21.48 -18.98
CA TYR A 449 -17.91 -21.79 -17.76
C TYR A 449 -17.73 -23.30 -17.61
N LEU A 450 -16.89 -23.69 -16.66
CA LEU A 450 -16.74 -25.08 -16.23
C LEU A 450 -17.40 -25.28 -14.87
N LEU A 451 -18.12 -26.38 -14.70
CA LEU A 451 -18.46 -26.92 -13.38
C LEU A 451 -17.50 -28.07 -13.09
N VAL A 452 -16.77 -27.98 -11.99
CA VAL A 452 -15.80 -28.97 -11.55
C VAL A 452 -16.33 -29.64 -10.28
N LEU A 453 -16.66 -30.91 -10.40
CA LEU A 453 -17.26 -31.73 -9.36
C LEU A 453 -16.17 -32.52 -8.65
N ARG A 454 -16.15 -32.45 -7.32
CA ARG A 454 -15.18 -33.14 -6.47
C ARG A 454 -15.92 -33.91 -5.38
N ASP A 455 -15.88 -35.23 -5.46
CA ASP A 455 -16.51 -36.13 -4.48
C ASP A 455 -18.01 -35.83 -4.27
N VAL A 456 -18.71 -35.57 -5.38
CA VAL A 456 -20.16 -35.39 -5.41
C VAL A 456 -20.77 -36.20 -6.56
N PRO A 457 -22.01 -36.71 -6.41
CA PRO A 457 -22.71 -37.39 -7.49
C PRO A 457 -22.90 -36.49 -8.70
N LEU A 458 -22.93 -37.09 -9.89
CA LEU A 458 -23.21 -36.37 -11.13
C LEU A 458 -24.67 -35.84 -11.12
N PRO A 459 -24.88 -34.53 -11.33
CA PRO A 459 -26.21 -33.92 -11.47
C PRO A 459 -27.03 -34.47 -12.63
N VAL A 460 -28.36 -34.37 -12.50
CA VAL A 460 -29.29 -34.57 -13.61
C VAL A 460 -29.56 -33.22 -14.26
N PHE A 461 -28.87 -32.91 -15.35
CA PHE A 461 -28.99 -31.60 -16.00
C PHE A 461 -30.32 -31.39 -16.75
N GLY A 462 -30.88 -32.45 -17.35
CA GLY A 462 -32.04 -32.37 -18.24
C GLY A 462 -31.71 -31.72 -19.60
N GLU A 463 -32.68 -31.70 -20.52
CA GLU A 463 -32.59 -30.97 -21.78
C GLU A 463 -33.06 -29.52 -21.56
N GLY A 464 -32.13 -28.57 -21.41
CA GLY A 464 -32.48 -27.16 -21.25
C GLY A 464 -31.33 -26.30 -20.71
N SER A 465 -31.64 -25.03 -20.41
CA SER A 465 -30.66 -24.10 -19.86
C SER A 465 -30.51 -24.23 -18.35
N LEU A 466 -29.28 -24.05 -17.89
CA LEU A 466 -28.89 -23.93 -16.49
C LEU A 466 -29.11 -22.49 -16.02
N GLN A 467 -29.49 -22.31 -14.77
CA GLN A 467 -29.57 -20.99 -14.14
C GLN A 467 -28.67 -20.93 -12.92
N ILE A 468 -28.02 -19.79 -12.70
CA ILE A 468 -27.20 -19.54 -11.51
C ILE A 468 -27.81 -18.39 -10.74
N GLN A 469 -28.18 -18.66 -9.49
CA GLN A 469 -28.60 -17.64 -8.53
C GLN A 469 -27.45 -17.37 -7.56
N MET A 470 -27.16 -16.09 -7.29
CA MET A 470 -26.09 -15.67 -6.38
C MET A 470 -26.62 -14.65 -5.38
N ASN A 471 -26.34 -14.87 -4.11
CA ASN A 471 -26.69 -13.94 -3.04
C ASN A 471 -25.56 -13.85 -2.01
N ALA A 472 -25.08 -12.64 -1.74
CA ALA A 472 -24.15 -12.39 -0.65
C ALA A 472 -24.88 -12.47 0.70
N LEU A 473 -24.19 -13.00 1.72
CA LEU A 473 -24.68 -13.06 3.09
C LEU A 473 -23.58 -12.49 4.02
N PRO A 474 -23.89 -11.44 4.81
CA PRO A 474 -25.15 -10.70 4.90
C PRO A 474 -25.60 -10.03 3.59
N ALA A 475 -26.91 -9.91 3.39
CA ALA A 475 -27.51 -9.43 2.13
C ALA A 475 -27.11 -8.00 1.74
N ASP A 476 -26.72 -7.17 2.72
CA ASP A 476 -26.22 -5.81 2.49
C ASP A 476 -25.00 -5.78 1.57
N PHE A 477 -24.14 -6.82 1.58
CA PHE A 477 -23.00 -6.92 0.66
C PHE A 477 -23.39 -6.90 -0.82
N ASN A 478 -24.63 -7.28 -1.18
CA ASN A 478 -25.07 -7.30 -2.58
C ASN A 478 -25.03 -5.91 -3.24
N ARG A 479 -25.23 -4.84 -2.46
CA ARG A 479 -25.29 -3.47 -2.99
C ARG A 479 -23.92 -2.88 -3.33
N PHE A 480 -22.84 -3.50 -2.85
CA PHE A 480 -21.49 -2.97 -3.01
C PHE A 480 -20.81 -3.55 -4.26
N PRO A 481 -20.54 -2.75 -5.30
CA PRO A 481 -19.94 -3.23 -6.54
C PRO A 481 -18.49 -3.68 -6.36
N GLN A 482 -17.81 -3.19 -5.32
CA GLN A 482 -16.44 -3.55 -4.98
C GLN A 482 -16.43 -4.34 -3.68
N ILE A 483 -15.82 -5.52 -3.66
CA ILE A 483 -15.64 -6.34 -2.45
C ILE A 483 -14.25 -6.96 -2.46
N LEU A 484 -13.59 -6.97 -1.30
CA LEU A 484 -12.37 -7.74 -1.08
C LEU A 484 -12.47 -8.51 0.24
N GLY A 485 -12.21 -9.82 0.18
CA GLY A 485 -12.14 -10.70 1.35
C GLY A 485 -10.70 -10.89 1.83
N ALA A 486 -10.51 -10.89 3.14
CA ALA A 486 -9.24 -11.17 3.79
C ALA A 486 -9.47 -11.84 5.15
N GLY A 487 -9.38 -11.07 6.24
CA GLY A 487 -9.71 -11.51 7.59
C GLY A 487 -8.49 -11.71 8.49
N PRO A 488 -8.70 -11.87 9.80
CA PRO A 488 -10.00 -11.82 10.45
C PRO A 488 -10.62 -10.42 10.53
N LEU A 489 -11.93 -10.35 10.74
CA LEU A 489 -12.61 -9.12 11.15
C LEU A 489 -12.09 -8.70 12.53
N LEU A 490 -11.65 -7.45 12.68
CA LEU A 490 -11.00 -6.97 13.89
C LEU A 490 -11.95 -6.12 14.74
N LEU A 491 -12.58 -5.14 14.10
CA LEU A 491 -13.47 -4.18 14.75
C LEU A 491 -14.81 -4.12 14.00
N GLU A 492 -15.89 -4.03 14.77
CA GLU A 492 -17.23 -3.74 14.28
C GLU A 492 -17.90 -2.78 15.27
N ARG A 493 -18.37 -1.62 14.78
CA ARG A 493 -19.07 -0.60 15.58
C ARG A 493 -18.31 -0.17 16.85
N GLY A 494 -16.99 -0.02 16.72
CA GLY A 494 -16.07 0.40 17.80
C GLY A 494 -15.68 -0.71 18.77
N GLN A 495 -16.19 -1.92 18.61
CA GLN A 495 -15.89 -3.06 19.47
C GLN A 495 -14.91 -4.02 18.80
N ILE A 496 -14.01 -4.61 19.60
CA ILE A 496 -13.12 -5.68 19.13
C ILE A 496 -13.95 -6.95 19.00
N VAL A 497 -14.08 -7.46 17.78
CA VAL A 497 -14.85 -8.67 17.43
C VAL A 497 -13.95 -9.78 16.86
N LEU A 498 -12.64 -9.65 17.08
CA LEU A 498 -11.62 -10.59 16.66
C LEU A 498 -11.96 -12.01 17.13
N ASN A 499 -12.22 -12.88 16.18
CA ASN A 499 -12.46 -14.30 16.43
C ASN A 499 -11.92 -15.13 15.24
N PRO A 500 -10.63 -15.51 15.26
CA PRO A 500 -10.00 -16.27 14.18
C PRO A 500 -10.63 -17.65 13.94
N ASP A 501 -11.14 -18.29 15.00
CA ASP A 501 -11.75 -19.63 14.92
C ASP A 501 -13.07 -19.61 14.15
N LEU A 502 -13.92 -18.59 14.37
CA LEU A 502 -15.15 -18.38 13.59
C LEU A 502 -14.89 -18.17 12.09
N GLU A 503 -13.67 -17.77 11.74
CA GLU A 503 -13.21 -17.51 10.37
C GLU A 503 -12.25 -18.59 9.86
N GLN A 504 -12.15 -19.69 10.61
CA GLN A 504 -11.37 -20.89 10.30
C GLN A 504 -9.92 -20.58 9.92
N PHE A 505 -9.30 -19.66 10.67
CA PHE A 505 -7.86 -19.53 10.67
C PHE A 505 -7.27 -20.65 11.53
N GLY A 506 -6.25 -21.34 11.01
CA GLY A 506 -5.62 -22.45 11.75
C GLY A 506 -4.92 -21.98 13.03
N ASN A 507 -4.67 -22.94 13.92
CA ASN A 507 -4.03 -22.69 15.21
C ASN A 507 -2.72 -21.88 15.08
N GLY A 508 -2.56 -20.85 15.91
CA GLY A 508 -1.33 -20.08 16.05
C GLY A 508 -1.26 -18.78 15.24
N LEU A 509 -2.23 -18.46 14.37
CA LEU A 509 -2.27 -17.16 13.68
C LEU A 509 -2.53 -15.99 14.65
N ASP A 510 -3.35 -16.25 15.66
CA ASP A 510 -3.68 -15.37 16.78
C ASP A 510 -2.45 -14.97 17.60
N ALA A 511 -1.63 -15.96 17.95
CA ALA A 511 -0.37 -15.78 18.70
C ALA A 511 0.80 -15.32 17.83
N GLN A 512 0.68 -15.43 16.50
CA GLN A 512 1.76 -15.05 15.59
C GLN A 512 2.07 -13.55 15.70
N GLN A 513 3.33 -13.23 15.98
CA GLN A 513 3.86 -11.89 15.86
C GLN A 513 4.40 -11.67 14.45
N ALA A 514 3.84 -10.72 13.70
CA ALA A 514 4.21 -10.48 12.31
C ALA A 514 3.93 -9.04 11.89
N PRO A 515 4.56 -8.54 10.82
CA PRO A 515 4.06 -7.39 10.09
C PRO A 515 2.58 -7.56 9.71
N ARG A 516 1.81 -6.48 9.78
CA ARG A 516 0.36 -6.49 9.53
C ARG A 516 -0.02 -5.38 8.56
N SER A 517 -1.04 -5.68 7.77
CA SER A 517 -1.76 -4.73 6.92
C SER A 517 -3.22 -4.72 7.34
N GLY A 518 -3.87 -3.57 7.25
CA GLY A 518 -5.27 -3.44 7.65
C GLY A 518 -5.94 -2.30 6.94
N ILE A 519 -7.25 -2.45 6.81
CA ILE A 519 -8.14 -1.39 6.34
C ILE A 519 -9.15 -1.09 7.44
N GLY A 520 -9.39 0.18 7.71
CA GLY A 520 -10.37 0.61 8.71
C GLY A 520 -11.18 1.81 8.24
N ARG A 521 -12.29 2.05 8.92
CA ARG A 521 -13.12 3.24 8.76
C ARG A 521 -13.19 3.97 10.08
N THR A 522 -13.01 5.28 10.07
CA THR A 522 -13.19 6.15 11.24
C THR A 522 -14.65 6.56 11.42
N SER A 523 -15.02 7.08 12.59
CA SER A 523 -16.38 7.60 12.84
C SER A 523 -16.76 8.75 11.91
N THR A 524 -15.79 9.51 11.39
CA THR A 524 -16.02 10.59 10.41
C THR A 524 -16.10 10.08 8.96
N GLY A 525 -15.99 8.77 8.75
CA GLY A 525 -16.09 8.16 7.42
C GLY A 525 -14.77 8.10 6.63
N GLN A 526 -13.65 8.58 7.17
CA GLN A 526 -12.34 8.39 6.51
C GLN A 526 -11.94 6.92 6.50
N ILE A 527 -11.31 6.49 5.41
CA ILE A 527 -10.68 5.17 5.28
C ILE A 527 -9.23 5.28 5.73
N LEU A 528 -8.79 4.28 6.48
CA LEU A 528 -7.41 4.09 6.88
C LEU A 528 -6.83 2.88 6.13
N LEU A 529 -5.74 3.07 5.39
CA LEU A 529 -4.91 1.97 4.88
C LEU A 529 -3.63 1.92 5.71
N VAL A 530 -3.50 0.95 6.60
CA VAL A 530 -2.49 0.97 7.68
C VAL A 530 -1.56 -0.22 7.55
N THR A 531 -0.26 0.01 7.71
CA THR A 531 0.74 -1.04 7.86
C THR A 531 1.58 -0.84 9.11
N THR A 532 2.05 -1.95 9.65
CA THR A 532 3.05 -1.98 10.74
C THR A 532 3.99 -3.15 10.54
N HIS A 533 5.23 -2.97 10.97
CA HIS A 533 6.25 -4.02 11.00
C HIS A 533 6.57 -4.37 12.46
N ASN A 534 7.83 -4.64 12.76
CA ASN A 534 8.33 -4.86 14.10
C ASN A 534 8.06 -3.68 15.02
N ARG A 535 7.60 -3.97 16.23
CA ARG A 535 7.59 -3.03 17.34
C ARG A 535 9.03 -2.61 17.69
N ILE A 536 9.15 -1.52 18.42
CA ILE A 536 10.45 -1.11 18.96
C ILE A 536 10.95 -2.21 19.91
N GLY A 537 12.13 -2.77 19.64
CA GLY A 537 12.75 -3.79 20.47
C GLY A 537 12.19 -5.21 20.33
N GLY A 538 11.25 -5.48 19.41
CA GLY A 538 10.66 -6.81 19.27
C GLY A 538 10.02 -7.11 17.91
N ALA A 539 9.35 -8.26 17.80
CA ALA A 539 8.63 -8.65 16.59
C ALA A 539 7.36 -7.80 16.36
N GLY A 540 6.68 -8.01 15.23
CA GLY A 540 5.43 -7.31 14.92
C GLY A 540 4.27 -7.65 15.87
N PRO A 541 3.11 -6.99 15.73
CA PRO A 541 1.95 -7.26 16.58
C PRO A 541 1.31 -8.64 16.32
N THR A 542 0.75 -9.20 17.39
CA THR A 542 -0.30 -10.22 17.36
C THR A 542 -1.59 -9.64 16.77
N LEU A 543 -2.58 -10.50 16.46
CA LEU A 543 -3.86 -10.00 15.96
C LEU A 543 -4.63 -9.16 17.00
N ALA A 544 -4.51 -9.48 18.29
CA ALA A 544 -5.15 -8.74 19.37
C ALA A 544 -4.53 -7.33 19.53
N GLU A 545 -3.21 -7.24 19.54
CA GLU A 545 -2.50 -5.95 19.55
C GLU A 545 -2.82 -5.15 18.28
N TRP A 546 -2.93 -5.81 17.13
CA TRP A 546 -3.30 -5.15 15.87
C TRP A 546 -4.70 -4.55 15.89
N ALA A 547 -5.69 -5.27 16.44
CA ALA A 547 -7.03 -4.73 16.65
C ALA A 547 -7.02 -3.51 17.60
N ALA A 548 -6.24 -3.58 18.69
CA ALA A 548 -6.08 -2.47 19.63
C ALA A 548 -5.39 -1.24 19.00
N ILE A 549 -4.37 -1.46 18.15
CA ILE A 549 -3.70 -0.40 17.38
C ILE A 549 -4.69 0.32 16.47
N LEU A 550 -5.45 -0.41 15.64
CA LEU A 550 -6.41 0.21 14.72
C LEU A 550 -7.53 0.94 15.47
N LYS A 551 -8.00 0.40 16.60
CA LYS A 551 -8.97 1.08 17.47
C LYS A 551 -8.41 2.38 18.03
N THR A 552 -7.16 2.36 18.49
CA THR A 552 -6.47 3.56 19.02
C THR A 552 -6.23 4.61 17.94
N LEU A 553 -6.00 4.19 16.69
CA LEU A 553 -5.96 5.09 15.53
C LEU A 553 -7.33 5.69 15.16
N GLY A 554 -8.42 5.31 15.84
CA GLY A 554 -9.75 5.85 15.63
C GLY A 554 -10.63 5.05 14.65
N ALA A 555 -10.22 3.84 14.26
CA ALA A 555 -11.10 2.96 13.48
C ALA A 555 -12.27 2.47 14.33
N VAL A 556 -13.48 2.57 13.79
CA VAL A 556 -14.71 1.99 14.35
C VAL A 556 -15.04 0.65 13.71
N ASP A 557 -14.68 0.46 12.45
CA ASP A 557 -14.72 -0.83 11.75
C ASP A 557 -13.34 -1.11 11.17
N ALA A 558 -12.87 -2.35 11.26
CA ALA A 558 -11.55 -2.71 10.74
C ALA A 558 -11.44 -4.19 10.35
N LEU A 559 -10.71 -4.42 9.26
CA LEU A 559 -10.41 -5.73 8.70
C LEU A 559 -8.90 -5.94 8.61
N ASN A 560 -8.43 -7.10 9.07
CA ASN A 560 -7.06 -7.53 8.81
C ASN A 560 -6.91 -7.95 7.34
N LEU A 561 -5.82 -7.51 6.70
CA LEU A 561 -5.41 -7.93 5.35
C LEU A 561 -4.28 -8.97 5.45
N ASP A 562 -3.83 -9.51 4.31
CA ASP A 562 -2.69 -10.42 4.31
C ASP A 562 -1.44 -9.74 4.91
N GLY A 563 -0.64 -10.50 5.67
CA GLY A 563 0.40 -9.96 6.54
C GLY A 563 1.81 -10.43 6.19
N GLY A 564 2.72 -10.29 7.16
CA GLY A 564 4.07 -10.82 7.08
C GLY A 564 4.88 -10.24 5.93
N SER A 565 5.35 -11.09 5.02
CA SER A 565 6.13 -10.62 3.87
C SER A 565 5.29 -9.93 2.81
N SER A 566 3.95 -10.12 2.82
CA SER A 566 3.02 -9.47 1.91
C SER A 566 2.72 -8.03 2.30
N THR A 567 2.91 -7.66 3.58
CA THR A 567 2.68 -6.30 4.09
C THR A 567 3.49 -5.27 3.30
N ALA A 568 2.77 -4.39 2.61
CA ALA A 568 3.33 -3.32 1.82
C ALA A 568 2.28 -2.21 1.61
N LEU A 569 2.71 -0.96 1.72
CA LEU A 569 1.93 0.23 1.40
C LEU A 569 2.68 1.05 0.35
N TYR A 570 2.03 1.29 -0.78
CA TYR A 570 2.57 1.99 -1.94
C TYR A 570 1.91 3.37 -2.10
N LEU A 571 2.70 4.37 -2.47
CA LEU A 571 2.22 5.70 -2.86
C LEU A 571 3.21 6.33 -3.86
N GLY A 572 2.70 6.84 -4.98
CA GLY A 572 3.46 7.73 -5.87
C GLY A 572 4.76 7.16 -6.44
N GLY A 573 4.87 5.83 -6.60
CA GLY A 573 6.06 5.17 -7.14
C GLY A 573 6.91 4.42 -6.13
N GLN A 574 6.67 4.59 -4.83
CA GLN A 574 7.50 4.02 -3.76
C GLN A 574 6.70 3.18 -2.76
N LEU A 575 7.39 2.25 -2.09
CA LEU A 575 6.89 1.67 -0.85
C LEU A 575 7.19 2.63 0.31
N LEU A 576 6.18 2.90 1.14
CA LEU A 576 6.29 3.81 2.26
C LEU A 576 6.82 3.12 3.52
N ASP A 577 6.47 1.84 3.71
CA ASP A 577 6.63 1.13 4.97
C ASP A 577 7.90 0.25 5.04
N ARG A 578 8.56 0.03 3.90
CA ARG A 578 9.70 -0.91 3.79
C ARG A 578 10.54 -0.69 2.53
N HIS A 579 11.75 -1.25 2.53
CA HIS A 579 12.60 -1.26 1.33
C HIS A 579 12.13 -2.32 0.32
N PRO A 580 12.12 -2.03 -1.01
CA PRO A 580 11.62 -2.92 -2.06
C PRO A 580 12.22 -4.33 -2.08
N VAL A 581 13.51 -4.48 -1.74
CA VAL A 581 14.21 -5.80 -1.70
C VAL A 581 13.57 -6.82 -0.74
N THR A 582 12.70 -6.36 0.15
CA THR A 582 12.04 -7.21 1.15
C THR A 582 10.58 -7.49 0.82
N SER A 583 10.01 -6.80 -0.19
CA SER A 583 8.62 -6.97 -0.58
C SER A 583 8.43 -8.34 -1.22
N ALA A 584 7.55 -9.16 -0.66
CA ALA A 584 7.11 -10.35 -1.37
C ALA A 584 6.21 -9.98 -2.55
N ARG A 585 5.93 -11.00 -3.38
CA ARG A 585 4.91 -10.95 -4.42
C ARG A 585 3.54 -11.24 -3.80
N VAL A 586 2.53 -10.49 -4.21
CA VAL A 586 1.13 -10.60 -3.78
C VAL A 586 0.23 -10.89 -4.98
N GLN A 587 -0.93 -11.50 -4.75
CA GLN A 587 -1.89 -11.83 -5.82
C GLN A 587 -2.85 -10.67 -6.11
N ASN A 588 -3.28 -9.96 -5.06
CA ASN A 588 -4.21 -8.85 -5.15
C ASN A 588 -3.89 -7.74 -4.12
N ALA A 589 -4.51 -6.58 -4.34
CA ALA A 589 -4.37 -5.37 -3.54
C ALA A 589 -5.66 -4.53 -3.61
N ILE A 590 -5.74 -3.51 -2.76
CA ILE A 590 -6.69 -2.40 -2.91
C ILE A 590 -5.90 -1.24 -3.51
N GLY A 591 -6.31 -0.77 -4.69
CA GLY A 591 -5.70 0.34 -5.40
C GLY A 591 -6.56 1.60 -5.35
N LEU A 592 -5.93 2.76 -5.17
CA LEU A 592 -6.54 4.08 -5.18
C LEU A 592 -6.19 4.82 -6.48
N PHE A 593 -7.21 5.22 -7.20
CA PHE A 593 -7.12 6.09 -8.38
C PHE A 593 -7.46 7.52 -7.99
N LEU A 594 -6.73 8.50 -8.52
CA LEU A 594 -7.05 9.93 -8.33
C LEU A 594 -8.01 10.49 -9.39
N ARG A 595 -8.41 9.65 -10.34
CA ARG A 595 -9.35 9.98 -11.40
C ARG A 595 -10.33 8.83 -11.58
N PRO A 596 -11.55 9.09 -12.09
CA PRO A 596 -12.48 8.05 -12.44
C PRO A 596 -11.85 7.06 -13.42
N VAL A 597 -12.04 5.77 -13.14
CA VAL A 597 -11.62 4.69 -14.03
C VAL A 597 -12.86 4.22 -14.78
N GLU A 598 -12.83 4.28 -16.11
CA GLU A 598 -13.78 3.53 -16.92
C GLU A 598 -13.61 2.05 -16.58
N ALA A 599 -14.68 1.37 -16.17
CA ALA A 599 -14.63 -0.05 -15.90
C ALA A 599 -14.00 -0.75 -17.12
N PRO A 600 -12.93 -1.55 -16.97
CA PRO A 600 -12.41 -2.30 -18.10
C PRO A 600 -13.57 -3.14 -18.65
N PRO A 601 -13.78 -3.20 -19.97
CA PRO A 601 -14.82 -4.03 -20.53
C PRO A 601 -14.56 -5.47 -20.07
N LEU A 602 -15.44 -5.98 -19.22
CA LEU A 602 -15.48 -7.40 -18.89
C LEU A 602 -15.79 -8.11 -20.21
N ARG A 603 -14.80 -8.81 -20.79
CA ARG A 603 -14.98 -9.62 -21.99
C ARG A 603 -15.29 -11.06 -21.64
#